data_AF-A0A351VL43-F1
#
_entry.id   AF-A0A351VL43-F1
#
_cell.length_a   1.000
_cell.length_b   1.000
_cell.length_c   1.000
_cell.angle_alpha   90.00
_cell.angle_beta   90.00
_cell.angle_gamma   90.00
#
_symmetry.space_group_name_H-M   'P 1'
#
loop_
_entity.id
_entity.type
_entity.pdbx_description
1 polymer ?
#
loop_
_entity_poly.entity_id
_entity_poly.type
_entity_poly.pdbx_seq_one_letter_code
_entity_poly.pdbx_strand_id
1 'polypeptide(L)'
;MNTIDCRDMACPAPVLTVKKALEQQGGIRVRLDDGAPRENVARFARNRGFEVLEERQDSGWLLTINAGNIDPAGKAVTEPGDTVLLFASDRLGDGPEELGRLLMKNFIFTLLESAVLPSRMMFLNSGVRLTTEGSDVLEALDKLAGMGVEILSCGLCLDFLGLKDKLRSGATTNMLTTVEAILSTPRVIRL
;
A
#
# COMPACT_ATOMS: atom_id res chain seq x y z
N MET A 1 23.15 13.60 11.70
CA MET A 1 21.92 13.44 10.88
C MET A 1 22.25 12.50 9.73
N ASN A 2 21.58 11.35 9.65
CA ASN A 2 21.88 10.34 8.64
C ASN A 2 21.49 10.85 7.24
N THR A 3 22.25 10.49 6.20
CA THR A 3 21.93 10.81 4.80
C THR A 3 21.56 9.52 4.07
N ILE A 4 20.35 9.46 3.54
CA ILE A 4 19.86 8.35 2.71
C ILE A 4 19.84 8.75 1.23
N ASP A 5 20.14 7.82 0.34
CA ASP A 5 20.07 8.03 -1.10
C ASP A 5 18.85 7.29 -1.67
N CYS A 6 17.94 8.02 -2.29
CA CYS A 6 16.69 7.51 -2.85
C CYS A 6 16.55 7.85 -4.34
N ARG A 7 17.67 8.18 -5.01
CA ARG A 7 17.71 8.33 -6.46
C ARG A 7 17.46 7.01 -7.17
N ASP A 8 16.97 7.09 -8.40
CA ASP A 8 16.59 6.00 -9.29
C ASP A 8 15.45 5.09 -8.77
N MET A 9 14.86 5.44 -7.62
CA MET A 9 13.76 4.68 -7.03
C MET A 9 12.41 5.07 -7.64
N ALA A 10 11.69 4.10 -8.16
CA ALA A 10 10.32 4.29 -8.66
C ALA A 10 9.32 4.55 -7.52
N CYS A 11 8.30 5.38 -7.78
CA CYS A 11 7.20 5.61 -6.85
C CYS A 11 6.48 4.28 -6.53
N PRO A 12 6.20 3.95 -5.25
CA PRO A 12 6.27 4.82 -4.06
C PRO A 12 7.53 4.65 -3.18
N ALA A 13 8.54 3.92 -3.64
CA ALA A 13 9.70 3.54 -2.83
C ALA A 13 10.44 4.71 -2.12
N PRO A 14 10.70 5.88 -2.75
CA PRO A 14 11.36 6.99 -2.06
C PRO A 14 10.60 7.47 -0.80
N VAL A 15 9.28 7.53 -0.89
CA VAL A 15 8.41 8.00 0.20
C VAL A 15 8.41 7.00 1.36
N LEU A 16 8.38 5.71 1.05
CA LEU A 16 8.41 4.63 2.05
C LEU A 16 9.75 4.57 2.79
N THR A 17 10.87 4.71 2.07
CA THR A 17 12.20 4.75 2.67
C THR A 17 12.34 5.92 3.63
N VAL A 18 11.87 7.11 3.23
CA VAL A 18 11.86 8.31 4.08
C VAL A 18 10.96 8.12 5.31
N LYS A 19 9.76 7.56 5.14
CA LYS A 19 8.84 7.26 6.25
C LYS A 19 9.53 6.42 7.32
N LYS A 20 10.10 5.28 6.94
CA LYS A 20 10.77 4.35 7.86
C LYS A 20 11.95 5.01 8.57
N ALA A 21 12.74 5.80 7.85
CA ALA A 21 13.87 6.51 8.45
C ALA A 21 13.42 7.56 9.47
N LEU A 22 12.32 8.29 9.21
CA LEU A 22 11.74 9.27 10.13
C LEU A 22 11.08 8.63 11.36
N GLU A 23 10.51 7.43 11.24
CA GLU A 23 9.96 6.68 12.37
C GLU A 23 11.06 6.22 13.36
N GLN A 24 12.27 5.99 12.88
CA GLN A 24 13.42 5.59 13.70
C GLN A 24 14.19 6.77 14.28
N GLN A 25 14.21 7.91 13.58
CA GLN A 25 15.01 9.08 13.92
C GLN A 25 14.24 10.35 13.56
N GLY A 26 14.16 11.33 14.48
CA GLY A 26 13.39 12.56 14.27
C GLY A 26 13.88 13.50 13.16
N GLY A 27 14.97 13.20 12.46
CA GLY A 27 15.47 14.05 11.36
C GLY A 27 16.51 13.36 10.48
N ILE A 28 16.45 13.62 9.18
CA ILE A 28 17.26 12.95 8.15
C ILE A 28 17.63 13.91 7.00
N ARG A 29 18.65 13.54 6.23
CA ARG A 29 18.90 14.10 4.89
C ARG A 29 18.60 13.05 3.84
N VAL A 30 18.00 13.42 2.72
CA VAL A 30 17.67 12.47 1.63
C VAL A 30 18.04 13.04 0.26
N ARG A 31 18.76 12.24 -0.53
CA ARG A 31 19.06 12.55 -1.94
C ARG A 31 17.96 11.99 -2.84
N LEU A 32 17.47 12.81 -3.76
CA LEU A 32 16.36 12.48 -4.66
C LEU A 32 16.64 12.99 -6.07
N ASP A 33 16.04 12.32 -7.05
CA ASP A 33 15.94 12.85 -8.41
C ASP A 33 14.97 14.04 -8.44
N ASP A 34 15.09 14.84 -9.50
CA ASP A 34 14.16 15.94 -9.73
C ASP A 34 12.75 15.44 -10.09
N GLY A 35 11.77 16.35 -10.05
CA GLY A 35 10.38 16.06 -10.37
C GLY A 35 9.66 15.28 -9.26
N ALA A 36 8.93 14.22 -9.66
CA ALA A 36 7.95 13.55 -8.79
C ALA A 36 8.53 12.96 -7.48
N PRO A 37 9.71 12.30 -7.45
CA PRO A 37 10.30 11.80 -6.20
C PRO A 37 10.54 12.91 -5.17
N ARG A 38 11.19 14.01 -5.58
CA ARG A 38 11.40 15.21 -4.77
C ARG A 38 10.09 15.76 -4.22
N GLU A 39 9.14 16.02 -5.10
CA GLU A 39 7.86 16.65 -4.74
C GLU A 39 7.02 15.79 -3.80
N ASN A 40 6.99 14.48 -4.03
CA ASN A 40 6.22 13.54 -3.23
C ASN A 40 6.82 13.36 -1.82
N VAL A 41 8.15 13.27 -1.70
CA VAL A 41 8.82 13.18 -0.40
C VAL A 41 8.66 14.49 0.38
N ALA A 42 8.87 15.64 -0.27
CA ALA A 42 8.71 16.93 0.39
C ALA A 42 7.27 17.12 0.89
N ARG A 43 6.28 16.79 0.06
CA ARG A 43 4.86 16.84 0.43
C ARG A 43 4.52 15.86 1.56
N PHE A 44 5.04 14.63 1.52
CA PHE A 44 4.85 13.63 2.58
C PHE A 44 5.34 14.16 3.94
N ALA A 45 6.56 14.71 3.99
CA ALA A 45 7.17 15.18 5.22
C ALA A 45 6.44 16.42 5.77
N ARG A 46 6.14 17.40 4.90
CA ARG A 46 5.36 18.59 5.29
C ARG A 46 3.95 18.25 5.78
N ASN A 47 3.27 17.28 5.19
CA ASN A 47 1.94 16.86 5.64
C ASN A 47 1.94 16.17 7.01
N ARG A 48 3.09 15.64 7.44
CA ARG A 48 3.33 15.17 8.82
C ARG A 48 3.94 16.26 9.70
N GLY A 49 4.06 17.47 9.16
CA GLY A 49 4.51 18.70 9.78
C GLY A 49 6.00 18.74 10.15
N PHE A 50 6.82 17.92 9.49
CA PHE A 50 8.26 18.12 9.48
C PHE A 50 8.62 19.40 8.70
N GLU A 51 9.70 20.05 9.11
CA GLU A 51 10.31 21.11 8.32
C GLU A 51 11.17 20.49 7.22
N VAL A 52 11.05 21.02 5.99
CA VAL A 52 11.77 20.50 4.82
C VAL A 52 12.50 21.63 4.12
N LEU A 53 13.83 21.55 4.12
CA LEU A 53 14.72 22.40 3.32
C LEU A 53 15.14 21.64 2.07
N GLU A 54 15.05 22.26 0.90
CA GLU A 54 15.39 21.66 -0.39
C GLU A 54 16.60 22.37 -1.01
N GLU A 55 17.68 21.64 -1.26
CA GLU A 55 18.90 22.15 -1.89
C GLU A 55 19.13 21.43 -3.22
N ARG A 56 19.30 22.18 -4.31
CA ARG A 56 19.68 21.60 -5.61
C ARG A 56 21.16 21.21 -5.58
N GLN A 57 21.47 20.02 -6.11
CA GLN A 57 22.82 19.51 -6.28
C GLN A 57 23.08 19.14 -7.75
N ASP A 58 24.35 18.94 -8.12
CA ASP A 58 24.75 18.62 -9.49
C ASP A 58 24.03 17.38 -10.07
N SER A 59 23.71 16.41 -9.20
CA SER A 59 23.08 15.14 -9.56
C SER A 59 21.72 14.91 -8.87
N GLY A 60 20.92 15.97 -8.71
CA GLY A 60 19.56 15.89 -8.16
C GLY A 60 19.28 16.92 -7.06
N TRP A 61 18.60 16.49 -6.00
CA TRP A 61 18.22 17.32 -4.86
C TRP A 61 18.61 16.68 -3.54
N LEU A 62 19.00 17.49 -2.57
CA LEU A 62 19.20 17.10 -1.18
C LEU A 62 18.14 17.77 -0.32
N LEU A 63 17.26 16.96 0.24
CA LEU A 63 16.27 17.39 1.21
C LEU A 63 16.84 17.21 2.61
N THR A 64 16.71 18.23 3.44
CA THR A 64 16.98 18.16 4.88
C THR A 64 15.64 18.24 5.61
N ILE A 65 15.26 17.14 6.28
CA ILE A 65 13.99 16.98 6.97
C ILE A 65 14.27 16.97 8.48
N ASN A 66 13.79 17.98 9.18
CA ASN A 66 13.97 18.11 10.64
C ASN A 66 12.63 17.90 11.35
N ALA A 67 12.66 17.34 12.56
CA ALA A 67 11.52 17.38 13.47
C ALA A 67 11.12 18.84 13.65
N GLY A 68 9.96 19.22 13.12
CA GLY A 68 9.32 20.47 13.51
C GLY A 68 8.89 20.41 14.98
N ASN A 69 8.23 21.46 15.46
CA ASN A 69 7.56 21.46 16.77
C ASN A 69 6.34 20.51 16.80
N ILE A 70 6.56 19.20 16.63
CA ILE A 70 5.50 18.20 16.53
C ILE A 70 5.79 16.99 17.42
N ASP A 71 4.76 16.68 18.20
CA ASP A 71 4.60 15.55 19.08
C ASP A 71 4.98 14.23 18.37
N PRO A 72 5.94 13.42 18.87
CA PRO A 72 6.50 12.27 18.16
C PRO A 72 5.51 11.11 17.92
N ALA A 73 4.26 11.26 18.31
CA ALA A 73 3.27 10.19 18.38
C ALA A 73 1.99 10.58 17.63
N GLY A 74 2.07 10.69 16.30
CA GLY A 74 0.92 10.32 15.47
C GLY A 74 0.67 8.83 15.65
N LYS A 75 -0.05 8.47 16.72
CA LYS A 75 -0.34 7.09 17.16
C LYS A 75 -0.49 6.16 15.97
N ALA A 76 0.36 5.13 15.92
CA ALA A 76 0.04 3.91 15.19
C ALA A 76 -1.29 3.40 15.74
N VAL A 77 -2.36 3.58 14.98
CA VAL A 77 -3.66 2.98 15.31
C VAL A 77 -3.60 1.56 14.76
N THR A 78 -3.00 0.67 15.53
CA THR A 78 -2.99 -0.78 15.30
C THR A 78 -4.35 -1.38 15.69
N GLU A 79 -5.41 -0.88 15.07
CA GLU A 79 -6.72 -1.53 15.07
C GLU A 79 -7.13 -1.59 13.58
N PRO A 80 -7.48 -2.76 13.04
CA PRO A 80 -8.07 -2.85 11.71
C PRO A 80 -9.26 -1.87 11.65
N GLY A 81 -9.23 -0.94 10.71
CA GLY A 81 -10.35 -0.03 10.51
C GLY A 81 -11.57 -0.81 10.00
N ASP A 82 -12.76 -0.29 10.26
CA ASP A 82 -14.02 -0.86 9.76
C ASP A 82 -14.19 -0.57 8.26
N THR A 83 -13.29 -1.10 7.43
CA THR A 83 -13.32 -0.90 5.98
C THR A 83 -13.09 -2.21 5.26
N VAL A 84 -13.94 -2.49 4.30
CA VAL A 84 -13.77 -3.61 3.37
C VAL A 84 -13.22 -3.07 2.05
N LEU A 85 -12.11 -3.64 1.58
CA LEU A 85 -11.61 -3.42 0.22
C LEU A 85 -12.13 -4.53 -0.69
N LEU A 86 -12.84 -4.15 -1.73
CA LEU A 86 -13.44 -5.05 -2.71
C LEU A 86 -12.64 -5.00 -4.01
N PHE A 87 -11.83 -6.02 -4.28
CA PHE A 87 -11.02 -6.14 -5.49
C PHE A 87 -11.83 -6.85 -6.57
N ALA A 88 -12.42 -6.08 -7.48
CA ALA A 88 -13.20 -6.64 -8.59
C ALA A 88 -12.35 -6.96 -9.83
N SER A 89 -11.05 -6.64 -9.79
CA SER A 89 -10.11 -6.73 -10.89
C SER A 89 -8.69 -7.01 -10.37
N ASP A 90 -7.85 -7.65 -11.19
CA ASP A 90 -6.39 -7.78 -10.98
C ASP A 90 -5.62 -6.53 -11.42
N ARG A 91 -6.33 -5.48 -11.83
CA ARG A 91 -5.83 -4.20 -12.34
C ARG A 91 -6.52 -3.06 -11.63
N LEU A 92 -5.80 -1.97 -11.37
CA LEU A 92 -6.37 -0.74 -10.83
C LEU A 92 -6.72 0.22 -11.98
N GLY A 93 -8.01 0.45 -12.20
CA GLY A 93 -8.53 1.27 -13.30
C GLY A 93 -8.58 0.56 -14.66
N ASP A 94 -9.12 1.26 -15.67
CA ASP A 94 -9.42 0.71 -17.00
C ASP A 94 -8.45 1.18 -18.10
N GLY A 95 -7.27 1.68 -17.72
CA GLY A 95 -6.22 2.09 -18.62
C GLY A 95 -5.43 0.92 -19.22
N PRO A 96 -4.22 1.19 -19.77
CA PRO A 96 -3.33 0.14 -20.27
C PRO A 96 -3.12 -0.97 -19.23
N GLU A 97 -3.25 -2.22 -19.67
CA GLU A 97 -3.30 -3.38 -18.79
C GLU A 97 -2.05 -3.54 -17.91
N GLU A 98 -0.86 -3.36 -18.49
CA GLU A 98 0.41 -3.43 -17.76
C GLU A 98 0.50 -2.37 -16.67
N LEU A 99 0.06 -1.15 -16.97
CA LEU A 99 0.02 -0.06 -16.01
C LEU A 99 -0.98 -0.36 -14.89
N GLY A 100 -2.18 -0.83 -15.21
CA GLY A 100 -3.19 -1.20 -14.22
C GLY A 100 -2.71 -2.29 -13.25
N ARG A 101 -1.99 -3.31 -13.74
CA ARG A 101 -1.38 -4.33 -12.88
C ARG A 101 -0.26 -3.77 -12.01
N LEU A 102 0.60 -2.93 -12.58
CA LEU A 102 1.67 -2.26 -11.82
C LEU A 102 1.09 -1.39 -10.70
N LEU A 103 0.03 -0.64 -10.98
CA LEU A 103 -0.68 0.18 -9.99
C LEU A 103 -1.32 -0.69 -8.89
N MET A 104 -1.99 -1.78 -9.25
CA MET A 104 -2.58 -2.72 -8.28
C MET A 104 -1.50 -3.34 -7.37
N LYS A 105 -0.39 -3.79 -7.95
CA LYS A 105 0.77 -4.30 -7.22
C LYS A 105 1.28 -3.24 -6.23
N ASN A 106 1.59 -2.04 -6.71
CA ASN A 106 2.11 -0.97 -5.87
C ASN A 106 1.12 -0.57 -4.78
N PHE A 107 -0.18 -0.58 -5.05
CA PHE A 107 -1.21 -0.30 -4.05
C PHE A 107 -1.18 -1.31 -2.90
N ILE A 108 -1.19 -2.61 -3.19
CA ILE A 108 -1.17 -3.67 -2.16
C ILE A 108 0.14 -3.62 -1.35
N PHE A 109 1.30 -3.43 -1.99
CA PHE A 109 2.56 -3.27 -1.27
C PHE A 109 2.58 -2.01 -0.40
N THR A 110 1.96 -0.92 -0.85
CA THR A 110 1.88 0.32 -0.05
C THR A 110 0.94 0.18 1.14
N LEU A 111 -0.09 -0.67 1.07
CA LEU A 111 -0.98 -0.92 2.19
C LEU A 111 -0.24 -1.46 3.43
N LEU A 112 0.83 -2.24 3.25
CA LEU A 112 1.68 -2.73 4.35
C LEU A 112 2.27 -1.61 5.21
N GLU A 113 2.38 -0.41 4.63
CA GLU A 113 3.00 0.75 5.25
C GLU A 113 1.95 1.73 5.81
N SER A 114 0.66 1.42 5.63
CA SER A 114 -0.45 2.23 6.13
C SER A 114 -0.57 2.09 7.65
N ALA A 115 -0.86 3.21 8.31
CA ALA A 115 -1.16 3.21 9.75
C ALA A 115 -2.54 2.63 10.06
N VAL A 116 -3.46 2.59 9.09
CA VAL A 116 -4.81 2.02 9.22
C VAL A 116 -5.00 0.99 8.11
N LEU A 117 -5.30 -0.25 8.50
CA LEU A 117 -5.55 -1.37 7.60
C LEU A 117 -7.06 -1.62 7.45
N PRO A 118 -7.51 -2.22 6.33
CA PRO A 118 -8.88 -2.70 6.24
C PRO A 118 -9.11 -3.90 7.16
N SER A 119 -10.35 -4.12 7.58
CA SER A 119 -10.73 -5.35 8.28
C SER A 119 -10.77 -6.55 7.35
N ARG A 120 -11.17 -6.34 6.07
CA ARG A 120 -11.24 -7.40 5.07
C ARG A 120 -10.80 -6.93 3.68
N MET A 121 -10.17 -7.83 2.94
CA MET A 121 -9.92 -7.71 1.50
C MET A 121 -10.64 -8.85 0.79
N MET A 122 -11.59 -8.50 -0.07
CA MET A 122 -12.45 -9.45 -0.76
C MET A 122 -12.19 -9.43 -2.26
N PHE A 123 -11.88 -10.57 -2.85
CA PHE A 123 -11.47 -10.71 -4.24
C PHE A 123 -12.55 -11.40 -5.07
N LEU A 124 -12.99 -10.75 -6.14
CA LEU A 124 -14.02 -11.22 -7.06
C LEU A 124 -13.57 -11.07 -8.50
N ASN A 125 -14.28 -11.71 -9.44
CA ASN A 125 -13.99 -11.69 -10.87
C ASN A 125 -12.51 -12.01 -11.15
N SER A 126 -11.79 -11.18 -11.91
CA SER A 126 -10.36 -11.37 -12.16
C SER A 126 -9.49 -11.03 -10.96
N GLY A 127 -10.01 -10.31 -9.96
CA GLY A 127 -9.29 -9.99 -8.72
C GLY A 127 -8.82 -11.24 -7.96
N VAL A 128 -9.51 -12.38 -8.09
CA VAL A 128 -9.05 -13.64 -7.47
C VAL A 128 -7.67 -14.07 -7.94
N ARG A 129 -7.22 -13.62 -9.13
CA ARG A 129 -5.86 -13.87 -9.64
C ARG A 129 -4.77 -13.33 -8.73
N LEU A 130 -5.05 -12.26 -7.97
CA LEU A 130 -4.11 -11.67 -7.02
C LEU A 130 -3.79 -12.61 -5.84
N THR A 131 -4.72 -13.51 -5.51
CA THR A 131 -4.59 -14.47 -4.39
C THR A 131 -4.10 -15.86 -4.82
N THR A 132 -3.84 -16.06 -6.11
CA THR A 132 -3.49 -17.36 -6.69
C THR A 132 -2.03 -17.45 -7.11
N GLU A 133 -1.55 -18.68 -7.31
CA GLU A 133 -0.20 -18.99 -7.78
C GLU A 133 0.22 -18.15 -9.00
N GLY A 134 1.45 -17.64 -8.96
CA GLY A 134 2.00 -16.75 -9.99
C GLY A 134 1.73 -15.26 -9.77
N SER A 135 0.98 -14.89 -8.73
CA SER A 135 0.78 -13.48 -8.36
C SER A 135 1.99 -12.90 -7.61
N ASP A 136 2.45 -11.74 -8.07
CA ASP A 136 3.55 -10.97 -7.48
C ASP A 136 3.24 -10.38 -6.09
N VAL A 137 1.98 -10.41 -5.66
CA VAL A 137 1.53 -9.78 -4.40
C VAL A 137 1.24 -10.79 -3.29
N LEU A 138 1.45 -12.09 -3.50
CA LEU A 138 1.13 -13.13 -2.51
C LEU A 138 1.81 -12.88 -1.16
N GLU A 139 3.11 -12.59 -1.16
CA GLU A 139 3.86 -12.33 0.07
C GLU A 139 3.31 -11.10 0.82
N ALA A 140 2.85 -10.08 0.09
CA ALA A 140 2.24 -8.89 0.70
C ALA A 140 0.88 -9.20 1.30
N LEU A 141 0.06 -10.02 0.64
CA LEU A 141 -1.23 -10.48 1.15
C LEU A 141 -1.06 -11.33 2.41
N ASP A 142 -0.07 -12.23 2.44
CA ASP A 142 0.21 -13.06 3.63
C ASP A 142 0.68 -12.20 4.81
N LYS A 143 1.49 -11.15 4.56
CA LYS A 143 1.86 -10.17 5.59
C LYS A 143 0.63 -9.42 6.11
N LEU A 144 -0.26 -8.95 5.23
CA LEU A 144 -1.51 -8.29 5.63
C LEU A 144 -2.40 -9.23 6.45
N ALA A 145 -2.49 -10.50 6.07
CA ALA A 145 -3.19 -11.52 6.85
C ALA A 145 -2.57 -11.70 8.26
N GLY A 146 -1.24 -11.75 8.34
CA GLY A 146 -0.50 -11.78 9.61
C GLY A 146 -0.71 -10.52 10.47
N MET A 147 -1.08 -9.40 9.86
CA MET A 147 -1.45 -8.14 10.53
C MET A 147 -2.95 -8.06 10.90
N GLY A 148 -3.71 -9.15 10.69
CA GLY A 148 -5.12 -9.25 11.09
C GLY A 148 -6.13 -8.89 9.99
N VAL A 149 -5.70 -8.69 8.75
CA VAL A 149 -6.61 -8.44 7.61
C VAL A 149 -7.20 -9.77 7.11
N GLU A 150 -8.52 -9.90 7.05
CA GLU A 150 -9.15 -11.11 6.51
C GLU A 150 -9.10 -11.10 4.97
N ILE A 151 -8.44 -12.10 4.37
CA ILE A 151 -8.28 -12.23 2.91
C ILE A 151 -9.25 -13.30 2.39
N LEU A 152 -10.20 -12.91 1.55
CA LEU A 152 -11.29 -13.78 1.08
C LEU A 152 -11.44 -13.75 -0.45
N SER A 153 -11.43 -14.93 -1.09
CA SER A 153 -11.58 -15.06 -2.55
C SER A 153 -12.87 -15.78 -2.94
N CYS A 154 -13.64 -15.21 -3.86
CA CYS A 154 -14.90 -15.79 -4.31
C CYS A 154 -14.70 -17.18 -4.93
N GLY A 155 -15.28 -18.21 -4.30
CA GLY A 155 -15.11 -19.59 -4.73
C GLY A 155 -15.66 -19.88 -6.12
N LEU A 156 -16.77 -19.25 -6.50
CA LEU A 156 -17.34 -19.38 -7.85
C LEU A 156 -16.41 -18.77 -8.92
N CYS A 157 -15.77 -17.65 -8.62
CA CYS A 157 -14.81 -17.02 -9.54
C CYS A 157 -13.55 -17.88 -9.71
N LEU A 158 -13.03 -18.44 -8.62
CA LEU A 158 -11.91 -19.38 -8.65
C LEU A 158 -12.26 -20.62 -9.50
N ASP A 159 -13.47 -21.15 -9.35
CA ASP A 159 -13.95 -22.29 -10.15
C ASP A 159 -14.00 -21.97 -11.63
N PHE A 160 -14.70 -20.87 -11.96
CA PHE A 160 -14.94 -20.45 -13.33
C PHE A 160 -13.62 -20.19 -14.09
N LEU A 161 -12.60 -19.68 -13.40
CA LEU A 161 -11.29 -19.42 -13.97
C LEU A 161 -10.32 -20.62 -13.93
N GLY A 162 -10.72 -21.76 -13.36
CA GLY A 162 -9.86 -22.93 -13.20
C GLY A 162 -8.69 -22.71 -12.23
N LEU A 163 -8.91 -21.93 -11.17
CA LEU A 163 -7.91 -21.49 -10.19
C LEU A 163 -8.13 -22.03 -8.78
N LYS A 164 -9.12 -22.89 -8.53
CA LYS A 164 -9.43 -23.44 -7.19
C LYS A 164 -8.21 -24.01 -6.47
N ASP A 165 -7.48 -24.91 -7.11
CA ASP A 165 -6.29 -25.56 -6.52
C ASP A 165 -5.04 -24.66 -6.52
N LYS A 166 -5.17 -23.46 -7.10
CA LYS A 166 -4.11 -22.45 -7.20
C LYS A 166 -4.26 -21.34 -6.17
N LEU A 167 -5.28 -21.35 -5.31
CA LEU A 167 -5.35 -20.40 -4.21
C LEU A 167 -4.11 -20.57 -3.31
N ARG A 168 -3.43 -19.47 -2.99
CA ARG A 168 -2.20 -19.47 -2.17
C ARG A 168 -2.29 -18.56 -0.95
N SER A 169 -3.08 -17.49 -1.01
CA SER A 169 -3.27 -16.57 0.11
C SER A 169 -4.75 -16.42 0.45
N GLY A 170 -5.07 -16.40 1.75
CA GLY A 170 -6.44 -16.26 2.25
C GLY A 170 -7.29 -17.53 2.13
N ALA A 171 -8.60 -17.36 2.26
CA ALA A 171 -9.59 -18.44 2.21
C ALA A 171 -10.64 -18.22 1.12
N THR A 172 -11.27 -19.31 0.71
CA THR A 172 -12.42 -19.25 -0.21
C THR A 172 -13.66 -18.73 0.52
N THR A 173 -14.41 -17.83 -0.10
CA THR A 173 -15.69 -17.29 0.39
C THR A 173 -16.83 -17.54 -0.59
N ASN A 174 -18.03 -17.12 -0.21
CA ASN A 174 -19.25 -17.19 -1.00
C ASN A 174 -19.99 -15.84 -1.01
N MET A 175 -21.08 -15.77 -1.77
CA MET A 175 -21.82 -14.52 -1.94
C MET A 175 -22.56 -14.08 -0.66
N LEU A 176 -23.04 -15.02 0.18
CA LEU A 176 -23.71 -14.69 1.44
C LEU A 176 -22.75 -13.94 2.37
N THR A 177 -21.56 -14.51 2.61
CA THR A 177 -20.51 -13.86 3.41
C THR A 177 -20.07 -12.52 2.83
N THR A 178 -20.05 -12.41 1.49
CA THR A 178 -19.72 -11.14 0.80
C THR A 178 -20.77 -10.07 1.06
N VAL A 179 -22.05 -10.40 0.94
CA VAL A 179 -23.15 -9.47 1.21
C VAL A 179 -23.13 -9.06 2.69
N GLU A 180 -22.98 -10.01 3.60
CA GLU A 180 -22.88 -9.74 5.04
C GLU A 180 -21.73 -8.77 5.34
N ALA A 181 -20.53 -9.04 4.80
CA ALA A 181 -19.36 -8.18 5.01
C ALA A 181 -19.53 -6.76 4.46
N ILE A 182 -20.16 -6.61 3.29
CA ILE A 182 -20.42 -5.31 2.65
C ILE A 182 -21.49 -4.52 3.41
N LEU A 183 -22.54 -5.18 3.90
CA LEU A 183 -23.65 -4.52 4.59
C LEU A 183 -23.35 -4.25 6.07
N SER A 184 -22.47 -5.03 6.70
CA SER A 184 -22.12 -4.88 8.12
C SER A 184 -21.02 -3.86 8.38
N THR A 185 -20.46 -3.22 7.35
CA THR A 185 -19.34 -2.28 7.46
C THR A 185 -19.78 -0.86 7.08
N PRO A 186 -19.29 0.19 7.77
CA PRO A 186 -19.62 1.58 7.43
C PRO A 186 -18.96 2.05 6.13
N ARG A 187 -17.89 1.37 5.67
CA ARG A 187 -17.14 1.79 4.47
C ARG A 187 -16.70 0.62 3.62
N VAL A 188 -17.11 0.65 2.35
CA VAL A 188 -16.63 -0.26 1.31
C VAL A 188 -15.96 0.55 0.22
N ILE A 189 -14.75 0.15 -0.17
CA ILE A 189 -14.02 0.75 -1.27
C ILE A 189 -13.84 -0.32 -2.35
N ARG A 190 -14.40 -0.08 -3.53
CA ARG A 190 -14.21 -0.95 -4.69
C ARG A 190 -12.99 -0.51 -5.48
N LEU A 191 -12.14 -1.47 -5.81
CA LEU A 191 -10.92 -1.34 -6.58
C LEU A 191 -11.04 -2.09 -7.92
#